data_AF-A0A7Y0SHZ8-F1
#
_entry.id   AF-A0A7Y0SHZ8-F1
#
_cell.length_a   1.000
_cell.length_b   1.000
_cell.length_c   1.000
_cell.angle_alpha   90.00
_cell.angle_beta   90.00
_cell.angle_gamma   90.00
#
_symmetry.space_group_name_H-M   'P 1'
#
loop_
_entity.id
_entity.type
_entity.pdbx_description
1 polymer ?
#
loop_
_entity_poly.entity_id
_entity_poly.type
_entity_poly.pdbx_seq_one_letter_code
_entity_poly.pdbx_strand_id
1 'polypeptide(L)'
;SRRLYQVNKEVINPEHPFSKFSVGNLDTLGDRDGKSIRDEIVEFHHSQYSADLMTLTLFGPQSLDEQQAWVETMFADIPNHHLR
;
A
#
# COMPACT_ATOMS: atom_id res chain seq x y z
N SER A 1 19.87 13.75 0.55
CA SER A 1 20.48 12.79 1.52
C SER A 1 19.38 12.20 2.41
N ARG A 2 19.34 10.87 2.61
CA ARG A 2 18.28 10.22 3.43
C ARG A 2 18.27 10.68 4.90
N ARG A 3 19.44 11.07 5.42
CA ARG A 3 19.61 11.59 6.78
C ARG A 3 18.87 12.92 7.00
N LEU A 4 18.98 13.87 6.08
CA LEU A 4 18.29 15.17 6.19
C LEU A 4 16.77 14.99 6.14
N TYR A 5 16.29 14.06 5.32
CA TYR A 5 14.87 13.74 5.24
C TYR A 5 14.33 13.16 6.56
N GLN A 6 15.09 12.25 7.21
CA GLN A 6 14.67 11.74 8.52
C GLN A 6 14.69 12.82 9.59
N VAL A 7 15.72 13.69 9.64
CA VAL A 7 15.74 14.83 10.58
C VAL A 7 14.50 15.70 10.41
N ASN A 8 14.09 16.00 9.17
CA ASN A 8 12.88 16.76 8.92
C ASN A 8 11.62 16.09 9.46
N LYS A 9 11.55 14.74 9.47
CA LYS A 9 10.42 14.01 10.05
C LYS A 9 10.39 14.07 11.58
N GLU A 10 11.55 14.13 12.23
CA GLU A 10 11.65 14.23 13.70
C GLU A 10 11.30 15.62 14.24
N VAL A 11 11.48 16.68 13.45
CA VAL A 11 11.30 18.08 13.92
C VAL A 11 9.92 18.68 13.61
N ILE A 12 9.07 17.98 12.85
CA ILE A 12 7.67 18.39 12.63
C ILE A 12 6.78 17.96 13.81
N ASN A 13 5.50 18.36 13.79
CA ASN A 13 4.52 17.89 14.77
C ASN A 13 4.53 16.34 14.85
N PRO A 14 4.89 15.75 16.00
CA PRO A 14 4.93 14.29 16.16
C PRO A 14 3.59 13.61 15.89
N GLU A 15 2.46 14.29 16.13
CA GLU A 15 1.11 13.76 15.89
C GLU A 15 0.75 13.70 14.39
N HIS A 16 1.48 14.41 13.54
CA HIS A 16 1.21 14.43 12.10
C HIS A 16 1.79 13.17 11.43
N PRO A 17 1.05 12.42 10.58
CA PRO A 17 1.51 11.16 9.98
C PRO A 17 2.85 11.21 9.24
N PHE A 18 3.26 12.40 8.77
CA PHE A 18 4.56 12.62 8.13
C PHE A 18 5.76 12.32 9.06
N SER A 19 5.58 12.36 10.38
CA SER A 19 6.66 12.13 11.37
C SER A 19 7.13 10.67 11.40
N LYS A 20 6.31 9.75 10.87
CA LYS A 20 6.59 8.30 10.90
C LYS A 20 7.84 7.93 10.11
N PHE A 21 8.64 7.03 10.69
CA PHE A 21 9.73 6.35 9.99
C PHE A 21 9.17 5.41 8.93
N SER A 22 9.34 5.77 7.66
CA SER A 22 8.64 5.12 6.53
C SER A 22 9.42 3.99 5.87
N VAL A 23 10.68 3.78 6.24
CA VAL A 23 11.54 2.77 5.58
C VAL A 23 11.40 1.41 6.25
N GLY A 24 11.28 1.41 7.58
CA GLY A 24 11.31 0.21 8.41
C GLY A 24 12.72 -0.39 8.57
N ASN A 25 12.84 -1.29 9.55
CA ASN A 25 14.04 -2.08 9.86
C ASN A 25 13.62 -3.40 10.54
N LEU A 26 14.58 -4.22 10.98
CA LEU A 26 14.30 -5.47 11.69
C LEU A 26 13.45 -5.26 12.95
N ASP A 27 13.70 -4.17 13.68
CA ASP A 27 12.95 -3.82 14.88
C ASP A 27 11.51 -3.41 14.55
N THR A 28 11.24 -2.76 13.41
CA THR A 28 9.90 -2.29 13.01
C THR A 28 9.14 -3.22 12.05
N LEU A 29 9.77 -4.27 11.52
CA LEU A 29 9.16 -5.23 10.60
C LEU A 29 9.24 -6.69 11.10
N GLY A 30 9.67 -6.92 12.34
CA GLY A 30 9.57 -8.21 13.01
C GLY A 30 8.31 -8.37 13.86
N ASP A 31 8.06 -9.58 14.35
CA ASP A 31 7.07 -9.86 15.39
C ASP A 31 7.41 -9.09 16.66
N ARG A 32 6.41 -8.45 17.26
CA ARG A 32 6.57 -7.58 18.44
C ARG A 32 5.38 -7.69 19.35
N ASP A 33 5.62 -7.54 20.65
CA ASP A 33 4.56 -7.41 21.66
C ASP A 33 3.52 -8.55 21.60
N GLY A 34 3.94 -9.76 21.23
CA GLY A 34 3.08 -10.93 21.06
C GLY A 34 2.19 -10.91 19.82
N LYS A 35 2.37 -9.95 18.91
CA LYS A 35 1.67 -9.84 17.62
C LYS A 35 2.55 -10.33 16.49
N SER A 36 1.94 -11.10 15.59
CA SER A 36 2.61 -11.51 14.35
C SER A 36 2.57 -10.39 13.33
N ILE A 37 3.73 -10.05 12.76
CA ILE A 37 3.80 -9.09 11.65
C ILE A 37 3.00 -9.57 10.44
N ARG A 38 2.88 -10.89 10.26
CA ARG A 38 2.09 -11.47 9.17
C ARG A 38 0.62 -11.07 9.30
N ASP A 39 0.06 -11.16 10.50
CA ASP A 39 -1.35 -10.86 10.72
C ASP A 39 -1.60 -9.35 10.55
N GLU A 40 -0.67 -8.50 10.98
CA GLU A 40 -0.73 -7.05 10.72
C GLU A 40 -0.67 -6.73 9.22
N ILE A 41 0.15 -7.43 8.44
CA ILE A 41 0.23 -7.27 6.98
C ILE A 41 -1.08 -7.70 6.31
N VAL A 42 -1.65 -8.83 6.73
CA VAL A 42 -2.92 -9.35 6.19
C VAL A 42 -4.06 -8.37 6.51
N GLU A 43 -4.14 -7.88 7.74
CA GLU A 43 -5.14 -6.88 8.16
C GLU A 43 -4.96 -5.55 7.40
N PHE A 44 -3.72 -5.09 7.22
CA PHE A 44 -3.43 -3.89 6.43
C PHE A 44 -3.85 -4.07 4.97
N HIS A 45 -3.59 -5.23 4.38
CA HIS A 45 -4.05 -5.55 3.03
C HIS A 45 -5.58 -5.50 2.95
N HIS A 46 -6.28 -6.20 3.84
CA HIS A 46 -7.75 -6.18 3.85
C HIS A 46 -8.35 -4.79 4.07
N SER A 47 -7.71 -3.94 4.88
CA SER A 47 -8.25 -2.62 5.21
C SER A 47 -7.88 -1.52 4.23
N GLN A 48 -6.80 -1.66 3.44
CA GLN A 48 -6.29 -0.58 2.57
C GLN A 48 -6.26 -0.94 1.08
N TYR A 49 -6.23 -2.22 0.71
CA TYR A 49 -6.21 -2.65 -0.69
C TYR A 49 -7.63 -2.83 -1.22
N SER A 50 -8.25 -1.71 -1.57
CA SER A 50 -9.61 -1.64 -2.11
C SER A 50 -9.64 -1.15 -3.55
N ALA A 51 -10.51 -1.73 -4.39
CA ALA A 51 -10.63 -1.41 -5.81
C ALA A 51 -10.87 0.09 -6.09
N ASP A 52 -11.61 0.79 -5.24
CA ASP A 52 -11.93 2.22 -5.37
C ASP A 52 -10.74 3.18 -5.12
N LEU A 53 -9.67 2.68 -4.51
CA LEU A 53 -8.40 3.38 -4.30
C LEU A 53 -7.34 3.05 -5.36
N MET A 54 -7.58 2.03 -6.19
CA MET A 54 -6.61 1.54 -7.18
C MET A 54 -6.80 2.19 -8.56
N THR A 55 -5.69 2.30 -9.29
CA THR A 55 -5.67 2.73 -10.70
C THR A 55 -4.77 1.76 -11.48
N LEU A 56 -5.26 1.25 -12.60
CA LEU A 56 -4.53 0.34 -13.49
C LEU A 56 -4.28 1.00 -14.84
N THR A 57 -3.07 0.80 -15.37
CA THR A 57 -2.70 1.17 -16.75
C THR A 57 -2.14 -0.06 -17.44
N LEU A 58 -2.69 -0.41 -18.61
CA LEU A 58 -2.20 -1.47 -19.48
C LEU A 58 -1.69 -0.87 -20.79
N PHE A 59 -0.57 -1.38 -21.28
CA PHE A 59 0.03 -0.97 -22.56
C PHE A 59 0.52 -2.21 -23.31
N GLY A 60 0.06 -2.36 -24.55
CA GLY A 60 0.45 -3.46 -25.42
C GLY A 60 0.01 -3.24 -26.87
N PRO A 61 0.54 -4.02 -27.82
CA PRO A 61 0.19 -3.93 -29.24
C PRO A 61 -1.19 -4.51 -29.58
N GLN A 62 -1.89 -5.11 -28.61
CA GLN A 62 -3.20 -5.73 -28.77
C GLN A 62 -4.31 -4.68 -28.99
N SER A 63 -5.46 -5.12 -29.50
CA SER A 63 -6.64 -4.25 -29.61
C SER A 63 -7.16 -3.84 -28.23
N LEU A 64 -7.98 -2.77 -28.19
CA LEU A 64 -8.62 -2.32 -26.95
C LEU A 64 -9.56 -3.40 -26.39
N ASP A 65 -10.31 -4.10 -27.23
CA ASP A 65 -11.25 -5.14 -26.81
C ASP A 65 -10.52 -6.32 -26.14
N GLU A 66 -9.38 -6.72 -26.68
CA GLU A 66 -8.55 -7.79 -26.12
C GLU A 66 -7.95 -7.36 -24.77
N GLN A 67 -7.44 -6.14 -24.69
CA GLN A 67 -6.91 -5.57 -23.46
C GLN A 67 -7.99 -5.43 -22.38
N GLN A 68 -9.19 -4.98 -22.74
CA GLN A 68 -10.32 -4.87 -21.82
C GLN A 68 -10.72 -6.25 -21.29
N ALA A 69 -10.86 -7.25 -22.16
CA ALA A 69 -11.22 -8.61 -21.76
C ALA A 69 -10.22 -9.21 -20.76
N TRP A 70 -8.92 -8.96 -20.94
CA TRP A 70 -7.90 -9.37 -19.98
C TRP A 70 -8.03 -8.65 -18.64
N VAL A 71 -8.21 -7.33 -18.66
CA VAL A 71 -8.33 -6.53 -17.43
C VAL A 71 -9.56 -6.99 -16.63
N GLU A 72 -10.70 -7.16 -17.29
CA GLU A 72 -11.92 -7.65 -16.64
C GLU A 72 -11.70 -9.05 -16.05
N THR A 73 -11.08 -9.96 -16.81
CA THR A 73 -10.82 -11.32 -16.33
C THR A 73 -9.86 -11.36 -15.14
N MET A 74 -8.84 -10.48 -15.11
CA MET A 74 -7.76 -10.55 -14.12
C MET A 74 -8.03 -9.71 -12.87
N PHE A 75 -8.80 -8.62 -12.97
CA PHE A 75 -8.92 -7.63 -11.90
C PHE A 75 -10.36 -7.41 -11.41
N ALA A 76 -11.39 -7.97 -12.06
CA ALA A 76 -12.79 -7.76 -11.62
C ALA A 76 -13.09 -8.33 -10.22
N ASP A 77 -12.34 -9.34 -9.78
CA ASP A 77 -12.53 -9.98 -8.47
C ASP A 77 -11.90 -9.19 -7.30
N ILE A 78 -11.21 -8.07 -7.58
CA ILE A 78 -10.66 -7.23 -6.50
C ILE A 78 -11.82 -6.60 -5.72
N PRO A 79 -11.90 -6.81 -4.40
CA PRO A 79 -13.01 -6.30 -3.61
C PRO A 79 -13.00 -4.76 -3.55
N ASN A 80 -14.20 -4.19 -3.62
CA ASN A 80 -14.42 -2.80 -3.29
C ASN A 80 -14.89 -2.70 -1.83
N HIS A 81 -14.04 -2.13 -0.97
CA HIS A 81 -14.30 -1.89 0.44
C HIS A 81 -14.92 -0.50 0.72
N HIS A 82 -15.17 0.32 -0.31
CA HIS A 82 -15.81 1.63 -0.21
C HIS A 82 -15.09 2.58 0.78
N LEU A 83 -13.79 2.78 0.55
CA LEU A 83 -12.91 3.59 1.39
C LEU A 83 -12.81 5.06 0.92
N ARG A 84 -13.29 5.36 -0.29
CA ARG A 84 -13.24 6.68 -0.91
C ARG A 84 -14.43 7.59 -0.55
#